data_AF-A0A158KJ14-F1
#
_entry.id   AF-A0A158KJ14-F1
#
_cell.length_a   1.000
_cell.length_b   1.000
_cell.length_c   1.000
_cell.angle_alpha   90.00
_cell.angle_beta   90.00
_cell.angle_gamma   90.00
#
_symmetry.space_group_name_H-M   'P 1'
#
loop_
_entity.id
_entity.type
_entity.pdbx_description
1 polymer ?
#
loop_
_entity_poly.entity_id
_entity_poly.type
_entity_poly.pdbx_seq_one_letter_code
_entity_poly.pdbx_strand_id
1 'polypeptide(L)'
;MTTSNGFDDFANPLKKKEPEPGEPDEPGQTNELSASDLRSSKLDDFTSRLRGYLDIADLKLSEGDRELQMLRRAVKLRSILKLNAKPIFINYSNGIEYARINESIIDGFLRCDFVHGVRSMEAIIQMSRWIDGRFVPASLPSTAQLNLHVRNGTFWQ
;
A
#
# COMPACT_ATOMS: atom_id res chain seq x y z
N MET A 1 42.68 -14.85 -38.98
CA MET A 1 41.53 -15.75 -38.80
C MET A 1 41.88 -16.76 -37.72
N THR A 2 41.41 -16.57 -36.48
CA THR A 2 41.17 -17.70 -35.56
C THR A 2 40.16 -17.27 -34.50
N THR A 3 39.06 -18.02 -34.42
CA THR A 3 37.98 -17.90 -33.46
C THR A 3 38.24 -18.75 -32.21
N SER A 4 37.78 -18.21 -31.07
CA SER A 4 37.12 -18.85 -29.92
C SER A 4 37.70 -20.12 -29.27
N ASN A 5 37.92 -20.02 -27.95
CA ASN A 5 37.42 -20.86 -26.85
C ASN A 5 37.93 -20.16 -25.57
N GLY A 6 37.22 -19.87 -24.49
CA GLY A 6 35.96 -20.36 -23.92
C GLY A 6 36.12 -20.19 -22.41
N PHE A 7 35.12 -19.67 -21.72
CA PHE A 7 35.08 -19.17 -20.33
C PHE A 7 35.14 -20.28 -19.25
N ASP A 8 35.90 -21.36 -19.50
CA ASP A 8 35.83 -22.59 -18.68
C ASP A 8 36.99 -22.76 -17.68
N ASP A 9 38.05 -21.96 -17.78
CA ASP A 9 39.27 -22.11 -16.97
C ASP A 9 39.24 -21.38 -15.62
N PHE A 10 38.14 -20.69 -15.31
CA PHE A 10 37.98 -19.92 -14.07
C PHE A 10 37.51 -20.76 -12.86
N ALA A 11 37.25 -22.06 -13.04
CA ALA A 11 36.43 -22.83 -12.09
C ALA A 11 37.01 -24.17 -11.60
N ASN A 12 38.34 -24.39 -11.54
CA ASN A 12 38.93 -25.39 -10.62
C ASN A 12 40.47 -25.39 -10.59
N PRO A 13 41.16 -25.99 -9.59
CA PRO A 13 40.78 -26.33 -8.21
C PRO A 13 41.84 -25.88 -7.16
N LEU A 14 41.42 -25.48 -5.95
CA LEU A 14 42.29 -25.74 -4.79
C LEU A 14 42.16 -27.22 -4.45
N LYS A 15 43.17 -28.01 -4.84
CA LYS A 15 43.39 -29.41 -4.48
C LYS A 15 42.99 -29.65 -3.01
N LYS A 16 41.86 -30.32 -2.78
CA LYS A 16 41.65 -31.03 -1.51
C LYS A 16 42.64 -32.18 -1.49
N LYS A 17 43.53 -32.20 -0.50
CA LYS A 17 44.36 -33.36 -0.21
C LYS A 17 43.41 -34.46 0.26
N GLU A 18 43.35 -35.56 -0.49
CA GLU A 18 42.60 -36.75 -0.09
C GLU A 18 43.22 -37.27 1.22
N PRO A 19 42.41 -37.60 2.24
CA PRO A 19 42.91 -38.24 3.45
C PRO A 19 43.28 -39.69 3.14
N GLU A 20 44.46 -40.10 3.61
CA GLU A 20 44.94 -41.49 3.57
C GLU A 20 43.98 -42.41 4.36
N PRO A 21 43.80 -43.68 3.95
CA PRO A 21 42.84 -44.58 4.57
C PRO A 21 43.32 -45.00 5.97
N GLY A 22 42.73 -44.44 7.03
CA GLY A 22 42.98 -44.89 8.41
C GLY A 22 42.73 -43.90 9.56
N GLU A 23 42.33 -42.66 9.31
CA GLU A 23 42.03 -41.71 10.39
C GLU A 23 40.51 -41.69 10.72
N PRO A 24 40.10 -41.77 11.99
CA PRO A 24 38.69 -41.72 12.37
C PRO A 24 38.10 -40.33 12.07
N ASP A 25 36.95 -40.32 11.40
CA ASP A 25 36.19 -39.10 11.11
C ASP A 25 35.82 -38.35 12.40
N GLU A 26 36.42 -37.18 12.62
CA GLU A 26 36.04 -36.25 13.69
C GLU A 26 34.57 -35.79 13.48
N PRO A 27 33.75 -35.77 14.55
CA PRO A 27 32.33 -35.43 14.45
C PRO A 27 32.15 -34.00 13.95
N GLY A 28 31.36 -33.87 12.87
CA GLY A 28 31.07 -32.61 12.18
C GLY A 28 30.68 -31.50 13.14
N GLN A 29 31.53 -30.46 13.19
CA GLN A 29 31.23 -29.21 13.89
C GLN A 29 30.00 -28.57 13.25
N THR A 30 28.89 -28.53 13.99
CA THR A 30 27.79 -27.61 13.71
C THR A 30 28.34 -26.20 13.89
N ASN A 31 28.70 -25.57 12.78
CA ASN A 31 29.25 -24.22 12.76
C ASN A 31 28.13 -23.25 13.18
N GLU A 32 28.01 -22.96 14.48
CA GLU A 32 27.16 -21.89 14.99
C GLU A 32 27.76 -20.56 14.50
N LEU A 33 27.20 -20.05 13.40
CA LEU A 33 27.58 -18.77 12.81
C LEU A 33 27.36 -17.65 13.84
N SER A 34 28.43 -16.93 14.18
CA SER A 34 28.39 -15.82 15.12
C SER A 34 27.53 -14.67 14.56
N ALA A 35 26.90 -13.87 15.43
CA ALA A 35 26.06 -12.74 15.00
C ALA A 35 26.79 -11.72 14.10
N SER A 36 28.12 -11.68 14.16
CA SER A 36 28.99 -10.89 13.26
C SER A 36 29.08 -11.44 11.85
N ASP A 37 28.99 -12.76 11.66
CA ASP A 37 29.05 -13.40 10.33
C ASP A 37 27.74 -13.24 9.55
N LEU A 38 26.64 -12.99 10.26
CA LEU A 38 25.33 -12.66 9.69
C LEU A 38 25.28 -11.25 9.10
N ARG A 39 26.25 -10.37 9.41
CA ARG A 39 26.41 -9.06 8.77
C ARG A 39 27.24 -9.15 7.48
N SER A 40 27.04 -10.22 6.71
CA SER A 40 27.49 -10.20 5.32
C SER A 40 26.69 -9.13 4.57
N SER A 41 27.34 -8.35 3.70
CA SER A 41 26.69 -7.33 2.85
C SER A 41 25.47 -7.85 2.09
N LYS A 42 25.40 -9.17 1.88
CA LYS A 42 24.25 -9.85 1.31
C LYS A 42 23.01 -9.78 2.18
N LEU A 43 23.10 -9.83 3.51
CA LEU A 43 21.92 -9.78 4.38
C LEU A 43 21.25 -8.40 4.34
N ASP A 44 22.04 -7.33 4.33
CA ASP A 44 21.57 -5.96 4.11
C ASP A 44 21.01 -5.76 2.69
N ASP A 45 21.66 -6.34 1.67
CA ASP A 45 21.15 -6.34 0.30
C ASP A 45 19.82 -7.12 0.19
N PHE A 46 19.66 -8.24 0.90
CA PHE A 46 18.43 -9.03 0.94
C PHE A 46 17.29 -8.29 1.66
N THR A 47 17.57 -7.70 2.82
CA THR A 47 16.57 -6.93 3.58
C THR A 47 16.14 -5.66 2.85
N SER A 48 17.07 -4.99 2.15
CA SER A 48 16.73 -3.84 1.30
C SER A 48 15.91 -4.22 0.05
N ARG A 49 16.06 -5.45 -0.44
CA ARG A 49 15.31 -5.99 -1.58
C ARG A 49 14.00 -6.68 -1.19
N LEU A 50 13.79 -6.95 0.10
CA LEU A 50 12.55 -7.53 0.60
C LEU A 50 11.43 -6.50 0.48
N ARG A 51 10.73 -6.51 -0.65
CA ARG A 51 9.53 -5.72 -0.85
C ARG A 51 8.33 -6.53 -0.38
N GLY A 52 7.70 -6.10 0.70
CA GLY A 52 6.39 -6.61 1.09
C GLY A 52 5.36 -6.20 0.04
N TYR A 53 4.70 -7.17 -0.58
CA TYR A 53 3.50 -6.91 -1.39
C TYR A 53 2.29 -6.95 -0.46
N LEU A 54 1.75 -5.79 -0.12
CA LEU A 54 0.49 -5.69 0.61
C LEU A 54 -0.63 -5.50 -0.39
N ASP A 55 -1.39 -6.57 -0.63
CA ASP A 55 -2.63 -6.50 -1.41
C ASP A 55 -3.72 -5.88 -0.53
N ILE A 56 -3.82 -4.56 -0.55
CA ILE A 56 -4.86 -3.84 0.21
C ILE A 56 -6.17 -4.01 -0.57
N ALA A 57 -7.15 -4.65 0.06
CA ALA A 57 -8.50 -4.80 -0.48
C ALA A 57 -9.03 -3.47 -1.06
N ASP A 58 -9.46 -3.50 -2.32
CA ASP A 58 -9.94 -2.32 -3.05
C ASP A 58 -11.26 -1.79 -2.45
N LEU A 59 -11.56 -0.51 -2.71
CA LEU A 59 -12.85 0.09 -2.37
C LEU A 59 -13.96 -0.29 -3.35
N LYS A 60 -13.70 -1.15 -4.34
CA LYS A 60 -14.68 -1.53 -5.37
C LYS A 60 -15.84 -2.30 -4.79
N LEU A 61 -17.02 -2.07 -5.38
CA LEU A 61 -18.24 -2.75 -4.99
C LEU A 61 -18.15 -4.23 -5.43
N SER A 62 -17.89 -5.14 -4.50
CA SER A 62 -17.99 -6.59 -4.71
C SER A 62 -19.34 -7.08 -4.18
N GLU A 63 -19.93 -8.10 -4.81
CA GLU A 63 -21.24 -8.64 -4.39
C GLU A 63 -21.22 -9.26 -2.97
N GLY A 64 -20.04 -9.51 -2.40
CA GLY A 64 -19.90 -10.34 -1.20
C GLY A 64 -20.21 -9.72 0.16
N ASP A 65 -20.17 -8.40 0.34
CA ASP A 65 -20.50 -7.78 1.65
C ASP A 65 -20.60 -6.24 1.58
N ARG A 66 -21.78 -5.69 1.30
CA ARG A 66 -21.97 -4.24 1.08
C ARG A 66 -21.69 -3.41 2.32
N GLU A 67 -22.06 -3.91 3.50
CA GLU A 67 -21.92 -3.20 4.77
C GLU A 67 -20.45 -3.07 5.17
N LEU A 68 -19.70 -4.18 5.07
CA LEU A 68 -18.27 -4.17 5.35
C LEU A 68 -17.49 -3.25 4.40
N GLN A 69 -17.92 -3.15 3.14
CA GLN A 69 -17.35 -2.22 2.17
C GLN A 69 -17.64 -0.76 2.52
N MET A 70 -18.88 -0.45 2.92
CA MET A 70 -19.23 0.88 3.43
C MET A 70 -18.39 1.25 4.64
N LEU A 71 -18.18 0.32 5.58
CA LEU A 71 -17.33 0.56 6.75
C LEU A 71 -15.88 0.85 6.34
N ARG A 72 -15.29 0.06 5.45
CA ARG A 72 -13.93 0.30 4.92
C ARG A 72 -13.85 1.68 4.25
N ARG A 73 -14.84 2.05 3.44
CA ARG A 73 -14.94 3.37 2.81
C ARG A 73 -15.06 4.48 3.84
N ALA A 74 -15.87 4.32 4.88
CA ALA A 74 -16.04 5.33 5.94
C ALA A 74 -14.72 5.59 6.68
N VAL A 75 -13.99 4.53 7.05
CA VAL A 75 -12.68 4.64 7.70
C VAL A 75 -11.69 5.36 6.78
N LYS A 76 -11.65 5.00 5.50
CA LYS A 76 -10.73 5.61 4.54
C LYS A 76 -11.09 7.07 4.24
N LEU A 77 -12.37 7.36 4.04
CA LEU A 77 -12.91 8.70 3.84
C LEU A 77 -12.51 9.61 5.00
N ARG A 78 -12.70 9.17 6.25
CA ARG A 78 -12.30 9.93 7.43
C ARG A 78 -10.81 10.26 7.42
N SER A 79 -9.96 9.28 7.08
CA SER A 79 -8.51 9.49 7.00
C SER A 79 -8.14 10.53 5.92
N ILE A 80 -8.73 10.44 4.73
CA ILE A 80 -8.47 11.37 3.63
C ILE A 80 -8.95 12.79 3.97
N LEU A 81 -10.13 12.92 4.57
CA LEU A 81 -10.68 14.21 4.98
C LEU A 81 -9.79 14.89 6.03
N LYS A 82 -9.25 14.15 7.01
CA LYS A 82 -8.32 14.73 7.99
C LYS A 82 -7.05 15.29 7.35
N LEU A 83 -6.59 14.67 6.27
CA LEU A 83 -5.39 15.11 5.56
C LEU A 83 -5.68 16.31 4.65
N ASN A 84 -6.74 16.22 3.85
CA ASN A 84 -6.99 17.15 2.74
C ASN A 84 -8.06 18.22 3.04
N ALA A 85 -8.88 18.05 4.08
CA ALA A 85 -10.06 18.86 4.35
C ALA A 85 -10.13 19.37 5.80
N LYS A 86 -8.99 19.69 6.42
CA LYS A 86 -8.91 20.22 7.80
C LYS A 86 -9.90 21.33 8.16
N PRO A 87 -10.22 22.31 7.27
CA PRO A 87 -11.12 23.41 7.60
C PRO A 87 -12.56 23.00 7.95
N ILE A 88 -12.98 21.77 7.62
CA ILE A 88 -14.34 21.31 7.91
C ILE A 88 -14.47 20.67 9.30
N PHE A 89 -13.36 20.41 9.99
CA PHE A 89 -13.36 19.78 11.31
C PHE A 89 -13.48 20.82 12.42
N ILE A 90 -14.36 20.54 13.38
CA ILE A 90 -14.54 21.32 14.61
C ILE A 90 -14.19 20.42 15.80
N ASN A 91 -13.38 20.95 16.71
CA ASN A 91 -13.13 20.34 18.00
C ASN A 91 -14.10 20.90 19.04
N TYR A 92 -14.80 20.00 19.74
CA TYR A 92 -15.66 20.36 20.85
C TYR A 92 -14.89 20.30 22.17
N SER A 93 -15.39 21.02 23.19
CA SER A 93 -14.77 21.09 24.51
C SER A 93 -14.62 19.74 25.21
N ASN A 94 -15.43 18.75 24.84
CA ASN A 94 -15.36 17.37 25.31
C ASN A 94 -14.28 16.52 24.62
N GLY A 95 -13.46 17.12 23.75
CA GLY A 95 -12.39 16.43 23.01
C GLY A 95 -12.88 15.65 21.80
N ILE A 96 -14.18 15.71 21.47
CA ILE A 96 -14.72 15.06 20.26
C ILE A 96 -14.54 15.99 19.07
N GLU A 97 -14.07 15.43 17.95
CA GLU A 97 -13.87 16.11 16.69
C GLU A 97 -14.94 15.69 15.68
N TYR A 98 -15.69 16.65 15.13
CA TYR A 98 -16.71 16.39 14.11
C TYR A 98 -16.41 17.15 12.82
N ALA A 99 -16.71 16.52 11.69
CA ALA A 99 -16.66 17.15 10.38
C ALA A 99 -18.03 17.75 10.02
N ARG A 100 -18.06 19.00 9.54
CA ARG A 100 -19.27 19.66 9.03
C ARG A 100 -19.55 19.24 7.59
N ILE A 101 -20.13 18.06 7.41
CA ILE A 101 -20.40 17.48 6.09
C ILE A 101 -21.91 17.23 5.96
N ASN A 102 -22.47 17.57 4.81
CA ASN A 102 -23.86 17.23 4.50
C ASN A 102 -24.00 15.71 4.32
N GLU A 103 -25.06 15.13 4.88
CA GLU A 103 -25.32 13.69 4.87
C GLU A 103 -25.37 13.10 3.45
N SER A 104 -25.96 13.81 2.49
CA SER A 104 -26.01 13.39 1.08
C SER A 104 -24.61 13.16 0.47
N ILE A 105 -23.61 13.90 0.94
CA ILE A 105 -22.22 13.74 0.49
C ILE A 105 -21.60 12.49 1.07
N ILE A 106 -21.85 12.25 2.37
CA ILE A 106 -21.39 11.05 3.05
C ILE A 106 -21.98 9.82 2.34
N ASP A 107 -23.30 9.81 2.14
CA ASP A 107 -23.99 8.74 1.41
C ASP A 107 -23.40 8.51 0.02
N GLY A 108 -23.11 9.58 -0.71
CA GLY A 108 -22.47 9.51 -2.01
C GLY A 108 -21.10 8.82 -1.97
N PHE A 109 -20.20 9.25 -1.09
CA PHE A 109 -18.88 8.61 -0.94
C PHE A 109 -18.97 7.15 -0.49
N LEU A 110 -19.98 6.79 0.32
CA LEU A 110 -20.13 5.42 0.82
C LEU A 110 -20.75 4.48 -0.22
N ARG A 111 -21.64 4.99 -1.09
CA ARG A 111 -22.47 4.16 -1.98
C ARG A 111 -22.00 4.14 -3.44
N CYS A 112 -21.27 5.15 -3.92
CA CYS A 112 -20.90 5.25 -5.33
C CYS A 112 -19.88 4.18 -5.77
N ASP A 113 -19.82 3.88 -7.06
CA ASP A 113 -18.80 2.98 -7.61
C ASP A 113 -17.61 3.78 -8.16
N PHE A 114 -16.48 3.72 -7.45
CA PHE A 114 -15.27 4.45 -7.82
C PHE A 114 -14.51 3.71 -8.92
N VAL A 115 -14.19 4.43 -10.01
CA VAL A 115 -13.42 3.87 -11.14
C VAL A 115 -12.02 3.43 -10.70
N HIS A 116 -11.36 4.22 -9.84
CA HIS A 116 -9.99 3.99 -9.35
C HIS A 116 -9.92 3.84 -7.81
N GLY A 117 -11.01 3.38 -7.18
CA GLY A 117 -11.07 3.15 -5.73
C GLY A 117 -10.69 4.39 -4.92
N VAL A 118 -9.69 4.25 -4.03
CA VAL A 118 -9.20 5.32 -3.14
C VAL A 118 -8.75 6.57 -3.91
N ARG A 119 -8.11 6.41 -5.07
CA ARG A 119 -7.58 7.55 -5.82
C ARG A 119 -8.68 8.44 -6.38
N SER A 120 -9.78 7.83 -6.82
CA SER A 120 -10.98 8.57 -7.22
C SER A 120 -11.56 9.34 -6.03
N MET A 121 -11.69 8.71 -4.86
CA MET A 121 -12.18 9.37 -3.64
C MET A 121 -11.30 10.57 -3.25
N GLU A 122 -9.98 10.39 -3.26
CA GLU A 122 -9.02 11.46 -2.93
C GLU A 122 -9.07 12.61 -3.94
N ALA A 123 -9.09 12.31 -5.23
CA ALA A 123 -9.16 13.33 -6.28
C ALA A 123 -10.42 14.20 -6.15
N ILE A 124 -11.59 13.59 -5.89
CA ILE A 124 -12.83 14.33 -5.69
C ILE A 124 -12.73 15.29 -4.49
N ILE A 125 -12.16 14.83 -3.37
CA ILE A 125 -11.97 15.66 -2.17
C ILE A 125 -10.99 16.81 -2.45
N GLN A 126 -9.90 16.56 -3.16
CA GLN A 126 -8.90 17.59 -3.51
C GLN A 126 -9.44 18.64 -4.48
N MET A 127 -10.32 18.25 -5.41
CA MET A 127 -10.99 19.18 -6.31
C MET A 127 -12.14 19.96 -5.65
N SER A 128 -12.60 19.50 -4.48
CA SER A 128 -13.70 20.14 -3.75
C SER A 128 -13.25 21.41 -3.03
N ARG A 129 -14.21 22.30 -2.73
CA ARG A 129 -14.00 23.56 -2.02
C ARG A 129 -14.85 23.63 -0.76
N TRP A 130 -14.33 24.22 0.31
CA TRP A 130 -15.06 24.32 1.57
C TRP A 130 -15.82 25.65 1.62
N ILE A 131 -17.13 25.61 1.81
CA ILE A 131 -17.98 26.81 1.90
C ILE A 131 -18.25 27.05 3.39
N ASP A 132 -17.73 28.14 3.95
CA ASP A 132 -17.83 28.48 5.38
C ASP A 132 -17.41 27.34 6.33
N GLY A 133 -16.34 26.63 5.94
CA GLY A 133 -15.85 25.46 6.67
C GLY A 133 -16.84 24.29 6.66
N ARG A 134 -17.72 24.20 5.66
CA ARG A 134 -18.64 23.08 5.46
C ARG A 134 -18.38 22.40 4.13
N PHE A 135 -18.62 21.09 4.10
CA PHE A 135 -18.68 20.30 2.88
C PHE A 135 -20.15 20.13 2.50
N VAL A 136 -20.61 20.86 1.49
CA VAL A 136 -22.00 20.89 1.01
C VAL A 136 -22.06 20.49 -0.47
N PRO A 137 -23.23 20.15 -1.05
CA PRO A 137 -23.31 19.74 -2.46
C PRO A 137 -22.64 20.74 -3.44
N ALA A 138 -22.73 22.04 -3.16
CA ALA A 138 -22.07 23.09 -3.96
C ALA A 138 -20.53 23.12 -3.83
N SER A 139 -19.95 22.43 -2.85
CA SER A 139 -18.50 22.29 -2.66
C SER A 139 -17.84 21.40 -3.70
N LEU A 140 -18.63 20.57 -4.38
CA LEU A 140 -18.10 19.47 -5.17
C LEU A 140 -17.62 19.91 -6.54
N PRO A 141 -16.72 19.14 -7.16
CA PRO A 141 -16.31 19.40 -8.52
C PRO A 141 -17.50 19.32 -9.48
N SER A 142 -17.32 19.89 -10.66
CA SER A 142 -18.34 19.85 -11.71
C SER A 142 -18.76 18.41 -12.03
N THR A 143 -19.99 18.23 -12.51
CA THR A 143 -20.50 16.89 -12.89
C THR A 143 -19.58 16.20 -13.90
N ALA A 144 -19.00 16.95 -14.84
CA ALA A 144 -18.03 16.41 -15.80
C ALA A 144 -16.78 15.83 -15.12
N GLN A 145 -16.24 16.50 -14.11
CA GLN A 145 -15.08 16.01 -13.33
C GLN A 145 -15.46 14.83 -12.43
N LEU A 146 -16.65 14.84 -11.82
CA LEU A 146 -17.14 13.71 -11.01
C LEU A 146 -17.27 12.43 -11.84
N ASN A 147 -17.78 12.55 -13.07
CA ASN A 147 -17.97 11.41 -13.97
C ASN A 147 -16.66 10.75 -14.42
N LEU A 148 -15.51 11.42 -14.29
CA LEU A 148 -14.19 10.79 -14.52
C LEU A 148 -13.82 9.79 -13.41
N HIS A 149 -14.43 9.93 -12.24
CA HIS A 149 -14.04 9.18 -11.04
C HIS A 149 -15.10 8.19 -10.54
N VAL A 150 -16.36 8.36 -10.95
CA VAL A 150 -17.51 7.54 -10.55
C VAL A 150 -18.16 6.91 -11.77
N ARG A 151 -18.44 5.60 -11.71
CA ARG A 151 -19.03 4.83 -12.81
C ARG A 151 -20.55 4.94 -12.80
N ASN A 152 -21.14 5.26 -13.96
CA ASN A 152 -22.57 5.13 -14.28
C ASN A 152 -23.60 5.49 -13.17
N GLY A 153 -23.47 6.61 -12.46
CA GLY A 153 -24.62 7.08 -11.67
C GLY A 153 -24.35 8.05 -10.53
N THR A 154 -25.31 8.96 -10.41
CA THR A 154 -25.63 9.87 -9.29
C THR A 154 -24.81 9.68 -8.03
N PHE A 155 -23.90 10.63 -7.79
CA PHE A 155 -23.19 10.74 -6.52
C PHE A 155 -24.16 11.05 -5.36
N TRP A 156 -25.24 11.79 -5.63
CA TRP A 156 -26.27 12.16 -4.66
C TRP A 156 -27.65 11.81 -5.25
N GLN A 157 -28.49 11.14 -4.47
CA GLN A 157 -29.90 10.89 -4.76
C GLN A 157 -30.75 11.45 -3.62
#